data_AF-A0A0H5E5V6-F1
#
_entry.id   AF-A0A0H5E5V6-F1
#
_cell.length_a   1.000
_cell.length_b   1.000
_cell.length_c   1.000
_cell.angle_alpha   90.00
_cell.angle_beta   90.00
_cell.angle_gamma   90.00
#
_symmetry.space_group_name_H-M   'P 1'
#
loop_
_entity.id
_entity.type
_entity.pdbx_description
1 polymer ?
#
loop_
_entity_poly.entity_id
_entity_poly.type
_entity_poly.pdbx_seq_one_letter_code
_entity_poly.pdbx_strand_id
1 'polypeptide(L)'
;MNLERVKDSKARQAEILEEMKRYEEANENFHLTAKMFMKLASRARELFESTEVDEKRQLMNFVFQNLQLKNLSLSVQVQEPSNIMMNYDGYPDSWSRGDSNPWPLQCECSVLAN
;
A
#
# COMPACT_ATOMS: atom_id res chain seq x y z
N MET A 1 26.66 11.36 34.78
CA MET A 1 25.59 12.25 34.29
C MET A 1 25.68 12.58 32.79
N ASN A 2 26.62 13.41 32.28
CA ASN A 2 26.64 13.74 30.84
C ASN A 2 27.08 12.58 29.92
N LEU A 3 27.99 11.72 30.40
CA LEU A 3 28.50 10.61 29.60
C LEU A 3 27.46 9.47 29.42
N GLU A 4 26.63 9.23 30.43
CA GLU A 4 25.53 8.24 30.36
C GLU A 4 24.46 8.70 29.38
N ARG A 5 24.06 9.98 29.44
CA ARG A 5 23.10 10.55 28.48
C ARG A 5 23.56 10.42 27.03
N VAL A 6 24.86 10.61 26.76
CA VAL A 6 25.42 10.43 25.41
C VAL A 6 25.38 8.96 24.98
N LYS A 7 25.63 8.02 25.89
CA LYS A 7 25.54 6.58 25.61
C LYS A 7 24.09 6.17 25.31
N ASP A 8 23.13 6.62 26.11
CA ASP A 8 21.71 6.31 25.93
C ASP A 8 21.16 6.91 24.64
N SER A 9 21.59 8.12 24.27
CA SER A 9 21.24 8.73 22.99
C SER A 9 21.82 7.96 21.81
N LYS A 10 23.06 7.48 21.89
CA LYS A 10 23.67 6.66 20.84
C LYS A 10 23.02 5.28 20.71
N ALA A 11 22.62 4.68 21.83
CA ALA A 11 21.87 3.42 21.82
C ALA A 11 20.53 3.57 21.10
N ARG A 12 19.76 4.62 21.43
CA ARG A 12 18.51 4.93 20.73
C ARG A 12 18.71 5.24 19.25
N GLN A 13 19.78 5.93 18.88
CA GLN A 13 20.10 6.17 17.47
C GLN A 13 20.34 4.85 16.71
N ALA A 14 21.06 3.91 17.32
CA ALA A 14 21.31 2.61 16.70
C ALA A 14 20.02 1.79 16.53
N GLU A 15 19.15 1.79 17.54
CA GLU A 15 17.84 1.13 17.49
C GLU A 15 16.95 1.70 16.38
N ILE A 16 16.81 3.03 16.31
CA ILE A 16 16.02 3.69 15.27
C ILE A 16 16.58 3.39 13.88
N LEU A 17 17.90 3.39 13.71
CA LEU A 17 18.52 3.05 12.42
C LEU A 17 18.24 1.61 12.00
N GLU A 18 18.20 0.68 12.96
CA GLU A 18 17.85 -0.71 12.69
C GLU A 18 16.38 -0.84 12.28
N GLU A 19 15.46 -0.17 12.99
CA GLU A 19 14.05 -0.12 12.64
C GLU A 19 13.82 0.49 11.25
N MET A 20 14.46 1.63 10.96
CA MET A 20 14.39 2.27 9.64
C MET A 20 14.84 1.31 8.54
N LYS A 21 15.94 0.58 8.75
CA LYS A 21 16.42 -0.38 7.76
C LYS A 21 15.42 -1.52 7.54
N ARG A 22 14.81 -2.05 8.60
CA ARG A 22 13.77 -3.09 8.49
C ARG A 22 12.55 -2.59 7.73
N TYR A 23 12.12 -1.35 7.99
CA TYR A 23 10.98 -0.76 7.28
C TYR A 23 11.30 -0.49 5.82
N GLU A 24 12.52 -0.03 5.50
CA GLU A 24 12.96 0.17 4.12
C GLU A 24 12.92 -1.15 3.32
N GLU A 25 13.51 -2.22 3.88
CA GLU A 25 13.50 -3.55 3.26
C GLU A 25 12.06 -4.09 3.09
N ALA A 26 11.20 -3.90 4.08
CA ALA A 26 9.79 -4.28 3.98
C ALA A 26 9.05 -3.47 2.90
N ASN A 27 9.33 -2.18 2.79
CA ASN A 27 8.69 -1.28 1.84
C ASN A 27 9.11 -1.61 0.39
N GLU A 28 10.40 -1.86 0.16
CA GLU A 28 10.90 -2.31 -1.14
C GLU A 28 10.21 -3.61 -1.59
N ASN A 29 10.14 -4.60 -0.70
CA ASN A 29 9.47 -5.88 -0.96
C ASN A 29 7.97 -5.69 -1.25
N PHE A 30 7.31 -4.80 -0.50
CA PHE A 30 5.91 -4.46 -0.75
C PHE A 30 5.72 -3.83 -2.13
N HIS A 31 6.53 -2.84 -2.51
CA HIS A 31 6.44 -2.17 -3.81
C HIS A 31 6.67 -3.14 -4.97
N LEU A 32 7.64 -4.06 -4.85
CA LEU A 32 7.88 -5.10 -5.86
C LEU A 32 6.65 -6.02 -6.01
N THR A 33 6.10 -6.47 -4.89
CA THR A 33 4.93 -7.35 -4.85
C THR A 33 3.69 -6.66 -5.42
N ALA A 34 3.42 -5.42 -5.00
CA ALA A 34 2.32 -4.60 -5.48
C ALA A 34 2.44 -4.34 -7.00
N LYS A 35 3.64 -4.05 -7.50
CA LYS A 35 3.87 -3.86 -8.95
C LYS A 35 3.59 -5.14 -9.74
N MET A 36 4.00 -6.29 -9.22
CA MET A 36 3.71 -7.58 -9.85
C MET A 36 2.21 -7.86 -9.84
N PHE A 37 1.55 -7.67 -8.70
CA PHE A 37 0.12 -7.84 -8.55
C PHE A 37 -0.68 -6.93 -9.50
N MET A 38 -0.32 -5.65 -9.62
CA MET A 38 -0.94 -4.71 -10.56
C MET A 38 -0.74 -5.12 -12.02
N LYS A 39 0.45 -5.62 -12.40
CA LYS A 39 0.68 -6.15 -13.74
C LYS A 39 -0.18 -7.38 -14.04
N LEU A 40 -0.46 -8.22 -13.04
CA LEU A 40 -1.38 -9.34 -13.17
C LEU A 40 -2.82 -8.84 -13.28
N ALA A 41 -3.24 -7.93 -12.42
CA ALA A 41 -4.57 -7.33 -12.44
C ALA A 41 -4.89 -6.65 -13.79
N SER A 42 -3.93 -5.91 -14.36
CA SER A 42 -4.09 -5.25 -15.67
C SER A 42 -4.35 -6.21 -16.83
N ARG A 43 -3.87 -7.46 -16.72
CA ARG A 43 -4.07 -8.53 -17.71
C ARG A 43 -4.99 -9.62 -17.19
N ALA A 44 -5.72 -9.36 -16.09
CA ALA A 44 -6.54 -10.37 -15.43
C ALA A 44 -7.59 -10.94 -16.36
N ARG A 45 -8.17 -10.11 -17.24
CA ARG A 45 -9.14 -10.57 -18.24
C ARG A 45 -8.53 -11.54 -19.24
N GLU A 46 -7.40 -11.18 -19.84
CA GLU A 46 -6.70 -12.01 -20.83
C GLU A 46 -6.26 -13.35 -20.20
N LEU A 47 -5.67 -13.27 -19.00
CA LEU A 47 -5.29 -14.44 -18.23
C LEU A 47 -6.52 -15.31 -17.97
N PHE A 48 -7.57 -14.74 -17.39
CA PHE A 48 -8.80 -15.46 -17.12
C PHE A 48 -9.38 -16.11 -18.37
N GLU A 49 -9.43 -15.45 -19.52
CA GLU A 49 -9.96 -16.06 -20.74
C GLU A 49 -9.12 -17.27 -21.20
N SER A 50 -7.79 -17.17 -21.12
CA SER A 50 -6.83 -18.21 -21.55
C SER A 50 -6.65 -19.40 -20.59
N THR A 51 -7.05 -19.25 -19.33
CA THR A 51 -6.83 -20.21 -18.24
C THR A 51 -7.81 -21.39 -18.25
N GLU A 52 -7.37 -22.55 -17.77
CA GLU A 52 -8.21 -23.75 -17.64
C GLU A 52 -9.29 -23.59 -16.56
N VAL A 53 -10.33 -24.43 -16.60
CA VAL A 53 -11.51 -24.28 -15.74
C VAL A 53 -11.18 -24.38 -14.24
N ASP A 54 -10.23 -25.23 -13.86
CA ASP A 54 -9.86 -25.41 -12.45
C ASP A 54 -9.03 -24.24 -11.92
N GLU A 55 -8.10 -23.72 -12.72
CA GLU A 55 -7.34 -22.52 -12.40
C GLU A 55 -8.25 -21.27 -12.33
N LYS A 56 -9.27 -21.18 -13.18
CA LYS A 56 -10.32 -20.14 -13.09
C LYS A 56 -11.02 -20.17 -11.74
N ARG A 57 -11.40 -21.35 -11.25
CA ARG A 57 -12.04 -21.50 -9.93
C ARG A 57 -11.11 -21.08 -8.80
N GLN A 58 -9.84 -21.46 -8.88
CA GLN A 58 -8.84 -21.04 -7.90
C GLN A 58 -8.66 -19.52 -7.89
N LEU A 59 -8.59 -18.89 -9.05
CA LEU A 59 -8.48 -17.44 -9.18
C LEU A 59 -9.72 -16.73 -8.62
N MET A 60 -10.92 -17.24 -8.91
CA MET A 60 -12.17 -16.69 -8.36
C MET A 60 -12.21 -16.81 -6.83
N ASN A 61 -11.79 -17.95 -6.26
CA ASN A 61 -11.72 -18.14 -4.81
C ASN A 61 -10.64 -17.28 -4.15
N PHE A 62 -9.58 -16.93 -4.88
CA PHE A 62 -8.52 -16.06 -4.39
C PHE A 62 -8.97 -14.59 -4.32
N VAL A 63 -9.75 -14.13 -5.29
CA VAL A 63 -10.22 -12.73 -5.33
C VAL A 63 -11.48 -12.54 -4.50
N PHE A 64 -12.38 -13.52 -4.45
CA PHE A 64 -13.69 -13.41 -3.82
C PHE A 64 -13.79 -14.32 -2.60
N GLN A 65 -14.15 -13.75 -1.44
CA GLN A 65 -14.37 -14.51 -0.20
C GLN A 65 -15.68 -15.30 -0.24
N ASN A 66 -16.75 -14.69 -0.75
CA ASN A 66 -18.08 -15.30 -0.79
C ASN A 66 -18.82 -14.84 -2.06
N LEU A 67 -18.86 -15.70 -3.08
CA LEU A 67 -19.68 -15.47 -4.27
C LEU A 67 -21.07 -16.08 -4.02
N GLN A 68 -22.07 -15.24 -3.74
CA GLN A 68 -23.43 -15.71 -3.48
C GLN A 68 -24.37 -15.22 -4.58
N LEU A 69 -25.06 -16.16 -5.24
CA LEU A 69 -26.14 -15.84 -6.16
C LEU A 69 -27.44 -15.74 -5.36
N LYS A 70 -27.94 -14.53 -5.13
CA LYS A 70 -29.21 -14.27 -4.42
C LYS A 70 -30.21 -13.67 -5.40
N ASN A 71 -31.37 -14.30 -5.57
CA ASN A 71 -32.48 -13.74 -6.37
C ASN A 71 -32.06 -13.24 -7.77
N LEU A 72 -31.24 -14.04 -8.48
CA LEU A 72 -30.65 -13.71 -9.80
C LEU A 72 -29.62 -12.56 -9.80
N SER A 73 -29.34 -11.93 -8.66
CA SER A 73 -28.24 -10.97 -8.50
C SER A 73 -27.02 -11.64 -7.86
N LEU A 74 -25.84 -11.33 -8.40
CA LEU A 74 -24.58 -11.83 -7.88
C LEU A 74 -24.10 -10.87 -6.77
N SER A 75 -24.19 -11.33 -5.52
CA SER A 75 -23.61 -10.65 -4.37
C SER A 75 -22.17 -11.11 -4.22
N VAL A 76 -21.23 -10.19 -4.48
CA VAL A 76 -19.79 -10.48 -4.46
C VAL A 76 -19.15 -9.77 -3.27
N GLN A 77 -18.43 -10.53 -2.45
CA GLN A 77 -17.53 -9.97 -1.43
C GLN A 77 -16.09 -10.23 -1.84
N VAL A 78 -15.31 -9.17 -1.94
CA VAL A 78 -13.91 -9.20 -2.40
C VAL A 78 -12.99 -9.29 -1.20
N GLN A 79 -11.94 -10.11 -1.31
CA GLN A 79 -10.95 -10.26 -0.27
C GLN A 79 -10.00 -9.05 -0.21
N GLU A 80 -9.53 -8.66 0.99
CA GLU A 80 -8.42 -7.72 1.14
C GLU A 80 -7.10 -8.35 0.64
N PRO A 81 -6.30 -7.64 -0.18
CA PRO A 81 -6.33 -6.21 -0.47
C PRO A 81 -7.09 -5.80 -1.75
N SER A 82 -7.65 -6.76 -2.50
CA SER A 82 -8.31 -6.51 -3.80
C SER A 82 -9.51 -5.55 -3.69
N ASN A 83 -10.14 -5.48 -2.52
CA ASN A 83 -11.25 -4.58 -2.23
C ASN A 83 -10.85 -3.09 -2.29
N ILE A 84 -9.61 -2.76 -1.91
CA ILE A 84 -9.09 -1.37 -1.97
C ILE A 84 -9.12 -0.85 -3.41
N MET A 85 -8.77 -1.70 -4.38
CA MET A 85 -8.78 -1.33 -5.80
C MET A 85 -10.20 -1.14 -6.34
N MET A 86 -11.15 -1.99 -5.93
CA MET A 86 -12.54 -1.84 -6.38
C MET A 86 -13.21 -0.57 -5.86
N ASN A 87 -12.84 -0.12 -4.66
CA ASN A 87 -13.40 1.09 -4.06
C ASN A 87 -12.64 2.37 -4.45
N TYR A 88 -11.64 2.29 -5.34
CA TYR A 88 -10.81 3.42 -5.73
C TYR A 88 -11.62 4.59 -6.32
N ASP A 89 -12.67 4.29 -7.09
CA ASP A 89 -13.54 5.29 -7.73
C ASP A 89 -14.33 6.15 -6.73
N GLY A 90 -14.45 5.72 -5.47
CA GLY A 90 -15.13 6.44 -4.40
C GLY A 90 -14.25 7.42 -3.62
N TYR A 91 -12.95 7.47 -3.89
CA TYR A 91 -12.05 8.39 -3.20
C TYR A 91 -12.17 9.79 -3.79
N PRO A 92 -12.38 10.83 -2.97
CA PRO A 92 -12.44 12.18 -3.49
C PRO A 92 -11.06 12.59 -4.02
N ASP A 93 -11.03 13.21 -5.20
CA ASP A 93 -9.84 13.80 -5.85
C ASP A 93 -8.99 14.68 -4.92
N SER A 94 -9.57 15.15 -3.81
CA SER A 94 -8.89 15.90 -2.76
C SER A 94 -7.76 15.14 -2.07
N TRP A 95 -7.75 13.80 -2.10
CA TRP A 95 -6.66 12.98 -1.52
C TRP A 95 -5.38 13.04 -2.35
N SER A 96 -5.46 13.34 -3.66
CA SER A 96 -4.26 13.56 -4.48
C SER A 96 -3.54 14.89 -4.18
N ARG A 97 -4.16 15.79 -3.42
CA ARG A 97 -3.58 17.10 -3.06
C ARG A 97 -3.01 17.15 -1.64
N GLY A 98 -3.33 16.18 -0.80
CA GLY A 98 -2.81 16.07 0.56
C GLY A 98 -1.82 14.94 0.64
N ASP A 99 -0.54 15.23 0.44
CA ASP A 99 0.50 14.26 0.75
C ASP A 99 0.42 13.92 2.24
N SER A 100 0.48 12.64 2.60
CA SER A 100 0.31 12.19 4.01
C SER A 100 1.46 12.63 4.93
N ASN A 101 2.49 13.24 4.33
CA ASN A 101 3.57 13.94 4.99
C ASN A 101 3.75 15.30 4.30
N PRO A 102 2.99 16.34 4.66
CA PRO A 102 3.25 17.67 4.15
C PRO A 102 4.60 18.11 4.73
N TRP A 103 5.64 18.12 3.88
CA TRP A 103 6.89 18.78 4.23
C TRP A 103 6.56 20.19 4.75
N PRO A 104 7.12 20.63 5.88
CA PRO A 104 6.91 21.99 6.33
C PRO A 104 7.34 22.90 5.19
N LEU A 105 6.38 23.65 4.64
CA LEU A 105 6.64 24.65 3.61
C LEU A 105 7.81 25.50 4.09
N GLN A 106 8.88 25.49 3.29
CA GLN A 106 10.16 26.13 3.58
C GLN A 106 9.97 27.50 4.23
N CYS A 107 10.74 27.72 5.29
CA CYS A 107 10.89 28.97 6.01
C CYS A 107 10.82 30.19 5.07
N GLU A 108 10.03 31.19 5.45
CA GLU A 108 10.06 32.52 4.85
C GLU A 108 11.46 33.13 5.00
N CYS A 109 12.34 32.92 4.02
CA CYS A 109 13.48 33.79 3.79
C CYS A 109 12.98 35.10 3.19
N SER A 110 12.37 35.95 4.00
CA SER A 110 12.08 37.33 3.62
C SER A 110 12.17 38.31 4.78
N VAL A 111 13.12 38.12 5.70
CA VAL A 111 13.41 39.12 6.73
C VAL A 111 14.89 39.24 7.02
N LEU A 112 15.72 39.55 6.01
CA LEU A 112 16.99 40.29 6.16
C LEU A 112 17.38 40.95 4.82
N ALA A 113 16.51 41.82 4.32
CA ALA A 113 16.90 42.84 3.35
C ALA A 113 16.27 44.15 3.80
N ASN A 114 16.98 44.85 4.70
CA ASN A 114 17.08 46.30 4.86
C ASN A 114 18.08 46.61 5.96
#